data_AF-A0A1H7MHW1-F1
#
_entry.id   AF-A0A1H7MHW1-F1
#
_cell.length_a   1.000
_cell.length_b   1.000
_cell.length_c   1.000
_cell.angle_alpha   90.00
_cell.angle_beta   90.00
_cell.angle_gamma   90.00
#
_symmetry.space_group_name_H-M   'P 1'
#
loop_
_entity.id
_entity.type
_entity.pdbx_description
1 polymer ?
#
loop_
_entity_poly.entity_id
_entity_poly.type
_entity_poly.pdbx_seq_one_letter_code
_entity_poly.pdbx_strand_id
1 'polypeptide(L)' 'MPGTENGPASYFPSIEKKYGRPIEEWKRLIRSSSLRKHLELVTWLKDEHGLGHGHANALVRHTLLEDGRTH' A
#
# COMPACT_ATOMS: atom_id res chain seq x y z
N MET A 1 19.55 11.65 17.36
CA MET A 1 18.37 10.78 17.21
C MET A 1 17.56 11.28 16.02
N PRO A 2 17.46 10.57 14.90
CA PRO A 2 16.64 11.04 13.78
C PRO A 2 15.18 10.65 14.00
N GLY A 3 14.39 11.64 14.42
CA GLY A 3 12.94 11.58 14.38
C GLY A 3 12.40 12.17 13.08
N THR A 4 11.18 11.74 12.73
CA THR A 4 10.25 12.36 11.78
C THR A 4 10.44 12.07 10.30
N GLU A 5 10.30 10.80 9.93
CA GLU A 5 9.84 10.45 8.58
C GLU A 5 8.37 10.83 8.43
N ASN A 6 8.09 12.11 8.18
CA ASN A 6 6.76 12.59 7.76
C ASN A 6 6.63 12.39 6.25
N GLY A 7 6.39 11.16 5.84
CA GLY A 7 6.06 10.80 4.46
C GLY A 7 4.96 9.74 4.46
N PRO A 8 4.36 9.41 3.31
CA PRO A 8 3.42 8.28 3.21
C PRO A 8 4.00 6.94 3.73
N ALA A 9 5.32 6.88 3.94
CA ALA A 9 6.01 5.80 4.61
C ALA A 9 5.69 5.63 6.11
N SER A 10 5.21 6.64 6.85
CA SER A 10 4.87 6.48 8.27
C SER A 10 3.68 5.55 8.51
N TYR A 11 2.83 5.38 7.48
CA TYR A 11 1.67 4.48 7.55
C TYR A 11 2.08 3.00 7.43
N PHE A 12 3.22 2.72 6.79
CA PHE A 12 3.71 1.37 6.55
C PHE A 12 3.95 0.55 7.82
N PRO A 13 4.77 1.00 8.80
CA PRO A 13 4.97 0.22 10.02
C PRO A 13 3.68 0.03 10.82
N SER A 14 2.72 0.95 10.72
CA SER A 14 1.40 0.80 11.35
C SER A 14 0.53 -0.26 10.67
N ILE A 15 0.57 -0.35 9.33
CA ILE A 15 -0.11 -1.39 8.55
C ILE A 15 0.52 -2.75 8.86
N GLU A 16 1.85 -2.86 8.84
CA GLU A 16 2.55 -4.12 9.13
C GLU A 16 2.22 -4.64 10.52
N LYS A 17 2.21 -3.74 11.51
CA LYS A 17 1.84 -4.08 12.89
C LYS A 17 0.36 -4.43 13.05
N LYS A 18 -0.53 -3.85 12.25
CA LYS A 18 -1.99 -4.08 12.33
C LYS A 18 -2.44 -5.34 11.58
N TYR A 19 -1.87 -5.62 10.42
CA TYR A 19 -2.24 -6.77 9.58
C TYR A 19 -1.23 -7.92 9.64
N GLY A 20 -0.10 -7.75 10.33
CA GLY A 20 0.91 -8.79 10.54
C GLY A 20 1.68 -9.18 9.28
N ARG A 21 1.68 -8.34 8.24
CA ARG A 21 2.33 -8.61 6.94
C ARG A 21 3.16 -7.42 6.49
N PRO A 22 4.38 -7.65 5.96
CA PRO A 22 5.26 -6.57 5.56
C PRO A 22 4.70 -5.78 4.37
N ILE A 23 5.07 -4.50 4.23
CA ILE A 23 4.59 -3.69 3.10
C ILE A 23 5.04 -4.22 1.75
N GLU A 24 6.22 -4.82 1.67
CA GLU A 24 6.69 -5.45 0.44
C GLU A 24 5.74 -6.55 -0.04
N GLU A 25 5.15 -7.33 0.87
CA GLU A 25 4.14 -8.33 0.52
C GLU A 25 2.89 -7.68 -0.05
N TRP A 26 2.42 -6.59 0.57
CA TRP A 26 1.27 -5.84 0.07
C TRP A 26 1.53 -5.24 -1.33
N LYS A 27 2.71 -4.67 -1.55
CA LYS A 27 3.13 -4.19 -2.88
C LYS A 27 3.16 -5.33 -3.89
N ARG A 28 3.69 -6.51 -3.51
CA ARG A 28 3.71 -7.71 -4.36
C ARG A 28 2.30 -8.16 -4.72
N LEU A 29 1.39 -8.19 -3.76
CA LEU A 29 -0.02 -8.53 -3.96
C LEU A 29 -0.70 -7.59 -4.95
N ILE A 30 -0.47 -6.28 -4.82
CA ILE A 30 -0.96 -5.29 -5.78
C ILE A 30 -0.38 -5.52 -7.18
N ARG A 31 0.94 -5.72 -7.30
CA ARG A 31 1.60 -5.96 -8.60
C ARG A 31 1.19 -7.29 -9.23
N SER A 32 0.93 -8.29 -8.40
CA SER A 32 0.41 -9.59 -8.82
C SER A 32 -1.07 -9.54 -9.16
N SER A 33 -1.79 -8.51 -8.72
CA SER A 33 -3.18 -8.31 -9.08
C SER A 33 -3.28 -7.82 -10.51
N SER A 34 -4.20 -8.38 -11.28
CA SER A 34 -4.50 -7.92 -12.64
C SER A 34 -5.12 -6.51 -12.69
N LEU A 35 -5.36 -5.90 -11.53
CA LEU A 35 -5.97 -4.59 -11.37
C LEU A 35 -4.93 -3.50 -11.61
N ARG A 36 -5.16 -2.67 -12.63
CA ARG A 36 -4.28 -1.51 -12.93
C ARG A 36 -4.84 -0.19 -12.42
N LYS A 37 -6.13 -0.16 -12.05
CA LYS A 37 -6.76 1.07 -11.57
C LYS A 37 -6.55 1.22 -10.07
N HIS A 38 -6.10 2.41 -9.70
CA HIS A 38 -5.94 2.82 -8.29
C HIS A 38 -7.19 2.53 -7.45
N LEU A 39 -8.36 2.95 -7.93
CA LEU A 39 -9.62 2.76 -7.21
C LEU A 39 -10.02 1.28 -7.05
N GLU A 40 -9.75 0.45 -8.05
CA GLU A 40 -10.05 -0.98 -7.99
C GLU A 40 -9.14 -1.68 -6.98
N LEU A 41 -7.84 -1.38 -6.99
CA LEU A 41 -6.90 -1.90 -6.00
C LEU A 41 -7.21 -1.43 -4.57
N VAL A 42 -7.61 -0.17 -4.39
CA VAL A 42 -8.03 0.36 -3.08
C VAL A 42 -9.26 -0.38 -2.58
N THR A 43 -10.24 -0.64 -3.46
CA THR A 43 -11.46 -1.37 -3.10
C THR A 43 -11.16 -2.82 -2.78
N TRP A 44 -10.32 -3.48 -3.59
CA TRP A 44 -9.88 -4.86 -3.38
C TRP A 44 -9.17 -5.04 -2.03
N LEU A 45 -8.22 -4.15 -1.67
CA LEU A 45 -7.57 -4.19 -0.35
C LEU A 45 -8.54 -3.95 0.81
N LYS A 46 -9.56 -3.12 0.61
CA LYS A 46 -10.59 -2.90 1.61
C LYS A 46 -11.47 -4.14 1.78
N ASP A 47 -11.84 -4.79 0.69
CA ASP A 47 -12.77 -5.91 0.67
C ASP A 47 -12.11 -7.22 1.13
N GLU A 48 -11.00 -7.59 0.49
CA GLU A 48 -10.28 -8.84 0.78
C GLU A 48 -9.55 -8.80 2.12
N HIS A 49 -8.99 -7.65 2.48
CA HIS A 49 -8.06 -7.54 3.59
C HIS A 49 -8.54 -6.60 4.70
N GLY A 50 -9.70 -5.97 4.55
CA GLY A 50 -10.23 -5.03 5.54
C GLY A 50 -9.35 -3.80 5.73
N LEU A 51 -8.51 -3.42 4.75
CA LEU A 51 -7.66 -2.25 4.90
C LEU A 51 -8.50 -0.97 5.06
N GLY A 52 -8.10 -0.10 5.98
CA GLY A 52 -8.69 1.24 6.07
C GLY A 52 -8.45 2.07 4.79
N HIS A 53 -9.39 2.97 4.45
CA HIS A 53 -9.33 3.76 3.21
C HIS A 53 -8.00 4.54 3.05
N GLY A 54 -7.50 5.16 4.11
CA GLY A 54 -6.21 5.87 4.08
C GLY A 54 -5.01 4.95 3.86
N HIS A 55 -5.01 3.77 4.49
CA HIS A 55 -3.95 2.77 4.35
C HIS A 55 -3.93 2.17 2.94
N ALA A 56 -5.09 1.75 2.42
CA ALA A 56 -5.20 1.21 1.08
C ALA A 56 -4.78 2.26 0.03
N ASN A 57 -5.25 3.50 0.16
CA ASN A 57 -4.91 4.57 -0.78
C ASN A 57 -3.40 4.87 -0.80
N ALA A 58 -2.76 5.00 0.37
CA ALA A 58 -1.32 5.23 0.46
C ALA A 58 -0.51 4.11 -0.21
N LEU A 59 -0.91 2.87 0.04
CA LEU A 59 -0.20 1.67 -0.38
C LEU A 59 -0.33 1.44 -1.89
N VAL A 60 -1.53 1.61 -2.44
CA VAL A 60 -1.78 1.55 -3.89
C VAL A 60 -1.09 2.70 -4.62
N ARG A 61 -1.23 3.94 -4.12
CA ARG A 61 -0.61 5.11 -4.77
C ARG A 61 0.90 4.96 -4.84
N HIS A 62 1.51 4.50 -3.76
CA HIS A 62 2.95 4.28 -3.72
C HIS A 62 3.37 3.16 -4.67
N THR A 63 2.67 2.03 -4.67
CA THR A 63 2.97 0.90 -5.56
C THR A 63 2.82 1.28 -7.04
N LEU A 64 1.74 1.98 -7.41
CA LEU A 64 1.51 2.44 -8.78
C LEU A 64 2.49 3.52 -9.23
N LEU A 65 2.89 4.42 -8.33
CA LEU A 65 3.91 5.43 -8.61
C LEU A 65 5.28 4.78 -8.84
N GLU A 66 5.62 3.74 -8.08
CA GLU A 66 6.84 2.95 -8.28
C GLU A 66 6.81 2.19 -9.61
N ASP A 67 5.69 1.52 -9.91
CA ASP A 67 5.51 0.75 -11.15
C ASP A 67 5.57 1.66 -12.40
N GLY A 68 4.83 2.77 -12.39
CA GLY A 68 4.81 3.76 -13.47
C GLY A 68 6.10 4.56 -13.65
N ARG A 69 7.03 4.54 -12.67
CA ARG A 69 8.37 5.13 -12.82
C ARG A 69 9.38 4.19 -13.46
N THR A 70 9.05 2.90 -13.62
CA THR A 70 9.97 1.87 -14.11
C THR A 70 9.85 1.65 -15.63
N HIS A 71 9.25 2.60 -16.36
CA HIS A 71 9.10 2.54 -17.83
C HIS A 71 9.59 3.81 -18.50
#